data_AF-A0AAN9J3D2-F1
#
_entry.id   AF-A0AAN9J3D2-F1
#
_cell.length_a   1.000
_cell.length_b   1.000
_cell.length_c   1.000
_cell.angle_alpha   90.00
_cell.angle_beta   90.00
_cell.angle_gamma   90.00
#
_symmetry.space_group_name_H-M   'P 1'
#
loop_
_entity.id
_entity.type
_entity.pdbx_description
1 polymer ?
#
loop_
_entity_poly.entity_id
_entity_poly.type
_entity_poly.pdbx_seq_one_letter_code
_entity_poly.pdbx_strand_id
1 'polypeptide(L)'
;MALNITHQIGSLAGTPISSDSTTVESTATVNAAAVWKSPTANLRCKVIKSEFAPTEGLSPPLSPCRSPVLNGIRPDLSVACQAFATEEAAVGEYRKGKAKGSGGGVPVYVMMPLDSVTAGNTVNRKKAMNVAMAALKSAGVEGVMMDVWWGLVEREKAGEYNWGGYTELMEMAKKHGLKVQAVMSFHQCGGNVGDSCTIPLPKWVVEEINNDPDLAYTDQWGRRNHEYISLGCDTLPVLKGRTPVQCYADFMRAFRDNFKHLLGDTIVEIQVGMGPAGELRYPSYPEQNGTWRFPGIGAFQCYDKYMLSSLKAAAEAQGKHEWGSTGPTDAGEYNNWPEDTTFFRKEGGGWDSEYGEFFLTWYSQMLLDHGERILSSATSIFDNTGVKISVKIAGIHWHYGTRSHAPELTAGYYNTRFRDGYLPIAQMLARHGAIFNFTCIEMRDHEQPQDALCAPEKLVKQVALATQKAQVPLAGENALPRYDETAHEQIIKASQLDVDGNSENTEMCAFTYLRMNPHLFQPDNWRKFVAFVKKIKEGKGAQKCWEQVEREAEHFVHVTQPLVQEAAVLMH
;
A
#
# COMPACT_ATOMS: atom_id res chain seq x y z
N MET A 1 4.16 -32.61 -32.10
CA MET A 1 3.54 -33.90 -31.74
C MET A 1 3.16 -33.83 -30.28
N ALA A 2 1.89 -34.11 -30.00
CA ALA A 2 1.28 -34.06 -28.68
C ALA A 2 1.79 -35.17 -27.74
N LEU A 3 1.60 -34.97 -26.43
CA LEU A 3 1.10 -35.89 -25.39
C LEU A 3 1.47 -35.27 -24.01
N ASN A 4 0.58 -34.67 -23.22
CA ASN A 4 -0.61 -35.17 -22.50
C ASN A 4 -0.24 -35.98 -21.24
N ILE A 5 -0.38 -35.38 -20.02
CA ILE A 5 -0.54 -36.09 -18.74
C ILE A 5 -1.48 -35.30 -17.79
N THR A 6 -2.75 -35.69 -17.84
CA THR A 6 -3.73 -36.03 -16.79
C THR A 6 -3.71 -35.39 -15.39
N HIS A 7 -4.90 -34.89 -15.00
CA HIS A 7 -5.40 -34.62 -13.65
C HIS A 7 -5.61 -35.88 -12.80
N GLN A 8 -5.48 -35.77 -11.47
CA GLN A 8 -6.22 -36.59 -10.49
C GLN A 8 -6.72 -35.73 -9.32
N ILE A 9 -8.02 -35.86 -9.03
CA ILE A 9 -8.72 -35.41 -7.83
C ILE A 9 -9.20 -36.65 -7.08
N GLY A 10 -9.11 -36.64 -5.74
CA GLY A 10 -10.17 -37.17 -4.88
C GLY A 10 -9.79 -38.28 -3.89
N SER A 11 -9.88 -37.97 -2.59
CA SER A 11 -10.51 -38.87 -1.62
C SER A 11 -11.23 -38.07 -0.53
N LEU A 12 -12.56 -38.19 -0.51
CA LEU A 12 -13.46 -37.83 0.58
C LEU A 12 -13.89 -39.14 1.25
N ALA A 13 -13.88 -39.20 2.58
CA ALA A 13 -14.47 -40.28 3.36
C ALA A 13 -15.77 -39.78 4.01
N GLY A 14 -16.89 -40.45 3.70
CA GLY A 14 -18.22 -40.23 4.28
C GLY A 14 -18.45 -40.99 5.59
N THR A 15 -19.48 -40.65 6.36
CA THR A 15 -20.76 -41.40 6.53
C THR A 15 -21.56 -40.77 7.71
N PRO A 16 -22.85 -41.11 7.97
CA PRO A 16 -24.00 -41.26 7.07
C PRO A 16 -25.27 -40.50 7.58
N ILE A 17 -26.29 -40.42 6.71
CA ILE A 17 -27.65 -39.93 7.00
C ILE A 17 -28.57 -41.12 7.33
N SER A 18 -29.49 -40.95 8.30
CA SER A 18 -30.64 -41.85 8.54
C SER A 18 -31.91 -41.31 7.88
N SER A 19 -32.66 -42.21 7.26
CA SER A 19 -33.94 -42.04 6.56
C SER A 19 -35.14 -42.45 7.42
N ASP A 20 -36.29 -41.78 7.23
CA ASP A 20 -37.66 -42.36 7.15
C ASP A 20 -38.65 -41.18 6.95
N SER A 21 -39.36 -41.02 5.83
CA SER A 21 -40.47 -41.78 5.21
C SER A 21 -41.89 -41.35 5.68
N THR A 22 -42.56 -40.59 4.80
CA THR A 22 -44.01 -40.51 4.46
C THR A 22 -45.12 -40.59 5.52
N THR A 23 -46.04 -39.61 5.51
CA THR A 23 -47.51 -39.81 5.33
C THR A 23 -48.28 -38.50 5.14
N VAL A 24 -49.39 -38.60 4.40
CA VAL A 24 -50.34 -37.56 3.97
C VAL A 24 -51.43 -37.37 5.02
N GLU A 25 -51.87 -36.14 5.32
CA GLU A 25 -53.29 -35.81 5.53
C GLU A 25 -53.59 -34.29 5.62
N SER A 26 -54.76 -33.94 5.10
CA SER A 26 -55.38 -32.62 4.99
C SER A 26 -55.82 -32.03 6.32
N THR A 27 -55.79 -30.71 6.49
CA THR A 27 -56.90 -29.89 7.04
C THR A 27 -56.58 -28.39 7.02
N ALA A 28 -57.63 -27.60 6.96
CA ALA A 28 -57.66 -26.20 6.57
C ALA A 28 -57.50 -25.19 7.73
N THR A 29 -57.19 -23.95 7.33
CA THR A 29 -57.48 -22.64 7.96
C THR A 29 -56.89 -22.30 9.33
N VAL A 30 -56.05 -21.25 9.36
CA VAL A 30 -56.32 -19.99 10.11
C VAL A 30 -55.46 -18.82 9.59
N ASN A 31 -56.11 -17.68 9.41
CA ASN A 31 -55.56 -16.37 9.05
C ASN A 31 -54.74 -15.73 10.17
N ALA A 32 -53.77 -14.86 9.83
CA ALA A 32 -53.74 -13.46 10.30
C ALA A 32 -52.60 -12.67 9.64
N ALA A 33 -52.95 -11.60 8.93
CA ALA A 33 -52.06 -10.53 8.51
C ALA A 33 -51.89 -9.50 9.65
N ALA A 34 -50.71 -8.93 9.81
CA ALA A 34 -50.51 -7.72 10.62
C ALA A 34 -49.52 -6.76 9.95
N VAL A 35 -50.09 -5.68 9.43
CA VAL A 35 -49.45 -4.47 8.94
C VAL A 35 -49.00 -3.63 10.14
N TRP A 36 -47.74 -3.18 10.18
CA TRP A 36 -47.26 -2.21 11.17
C TRP A 36 -46.97 -0.86 10.48
N LYS A 37 -47.68 0.18 10.94
CA LYS A 37 -47.50 1.58 10.57
C LYS A 37 -46.69 2.32 11.65
N SER A 38 -45.81 3.22 11.20
CA SER A 38 -45.03 4.18 11.99
C SER A 38 -45.90 5.27 12.65
N PRO A 39 -45.43 5.89 13.75
CA PRO A 39 -45.92 7.19 14.17
C PRO A 39 -44.83 8.27 14.25
N THR A 40 -45.17 9.50 13.84
CA THR A 40 -44.42 10.73 14.08
C THR A 40 -45.23 11.72 14.95
N ALA A 41 -44.49 12.29 15.91
CA ALA A 41 -44.54 13.61 16.56
C ALA A 41 -45.82 14.12 17.25
N ASN A 42 -45.63 14.60 18.49
CA ASN A 42 -46.06 15.94 18.92
C ASN A 42 -45.28 16.44 20.16
N LEU A 43 -44.76 17.67 20.05
CA LEU A 43 -44.06 18.45 21.07
C LEU A 43 -45.05 19.17 22.01
N ARG A 44 -44.67 19.36 23.28
CA ARG A 44 -45.21 20.44 24.14
C ARG A 44 -44.18 20.90 25.17
N CYS A 45 -43.97 22.22 25.22
CA CYS A 45 -43.03 22.96 26.06
C CYS A 45 -43.70 23.42 27.39
N LYS A 46 -42.92 23.54 28.47
CA LYS A 46 -43.28 24.29 29.69
C LYS A 46 -42.06 25.08 30.20
N VAL A 47 -42.29 26.35 30.52
CA VAL A 47 -41.34 27.31 31.13
C VAL A 47 -41.80 27.60 32.56
N ILE A 48 -40.88 27.67 33.53
CA ILE A 48 -41.03 28.39 34.81
C ILE A 48 -39.71 29.14 35.10
N LYS A 49 -39.82 30.43 35.44
CA LYS A 49 -38.77 31.36 35.90
C LYS A 49 -38.63 31.33 37.44
N SER A 50 -37.45 31.68 37.96
CA SER A 50 -37.32 32.51 39.18
C SER A 50 -36.08 33.40 39.10
N GLU A 51 -36.24 34.66 39.51
CA GLU A 51 -35.24 35.74 39.55
C GLU A 51 -34.49 35.77 40.90
N PHE A 52 -33.24 36.27 40.92
CA PHE A 52 -32.71 37.36 41.78
C PHE A 52 -31.18 37.54 41.55
N ALA A 53 -30.71 38.79 41.50
CA ALA A 53 -29.36 39.27 41.17
C ALA A 53 -28.69 39.96 42.40
N PRO A 54 -27.55 40.70 42.32
CA PRO A 54 -26.26 40.53 41.61
C PRO A 54 -25.01 40.77 42.52
N THR A 55 -23.80 40.44 42.04
CA THR A 55 -22.56 41.22 42.34
C THR A 55 -21.47 40.98 41.27
N GLU A 56 -20.63 42.00 41.10
CA GLU A 56 -19.75 42.34 39.96
C GLU A 56 -18.49 41.47 39.76
N GLY A 57 -17.96 41.47 38.53
CA GLY A 57 -16.61 41.01 38.20
C GLY A 57 -16.31 41.05 36.69
N LEU A 58 -15.53 42.03 36.26
CA LEU A 58 -15.25 42.46 34.88
C LEU A 58 -14.36 41.48 34.08
N SER A 59 -14.62 41.35 32.78
CA SER A 59 -13.64 41.01 31.72
C SER A 59 -14.06 41.67 30.38
N PRO A 60 -13.12 42.16 29.55
CA PRO A 60 -13.35 43.23 28.56
C PRO A 60 -13.91 42.76 27.19
N PRO A 61 -14.46 43.68 26.38
CA PRO A 61 -15.39 43.34 25.30
C PRO A 61 -14.75 43.21 23.91
N LEU A 62 -15.35 42.31 23.12
CA LEU A 62 -15.32 42.27 21.67
C LEU A 62 -16.10 43.47 21.10
N SER A 63 -15.58 44.10 20.05
CA SER A 63 -16.27 45.16 19.29
C SER A 63 -16.50 44.77 17.83
N PRO A 64 -17.53 45.34 17.17
CA PRO A 64 -18.34 44.63 16.19
C PRO A 64 -18.12 45.09 14.74
N CYS A 65 -18.18 44.13 13.82
CA CYS A 65 -18.25 44.40 12.38
C CYS A 65 -19.64 44.88 11.97
N ARG A 66 -19.71 46.07 11.36
CA ARG A 66 -20.89 46.60 10.67
C ARG A 66 -20.92 46.08 9.23
N SER A 67 -22.05 45.53 8.81
CA SER A 67 -22.39 45.34 7.39
C SER A 67 -22.87 46.65 6.77
N PRO A 68 -22.80 46.77 5.44
CA PRO A 68 -23.98 47.21 4.70
C PRO A 68 -24.36 46.22 3.59
N VAL A 69 -25.67 46.05 3.46
CA VAL A 69 -26.35 45.36 2.36
C VAL A 69 -26.37 46.29 1.14
N LEU A 70 -26.01 45.78 -0.04
CA LEU A 70 -26.63 46.20 -1.30
C LEU A 70 -26.43 45.14 -2.39
N ASN A 71 -27.53 44.93 -3.12
CA ASN A 71 -27.87 43.89 -4.09
C ASN A 71 -26.90 43.69 -5.27
N GLY A 72 -26.85 42.44 -5.75
CA GLY A 72 -27.10 42.16 -7.18
C GLY A 72 -25.97 41.52 -8.00
N ILE A 73 -26.24 40.30 -8.45
CA ILE A 73 -25.75 39.62 -9.68
C ILE A 73 -24.47 38.75 -9.54
N ARG A 74 -24.52 37.62 -10.25
CA ARG A 74 -23.79 36.33 -10.15
C ARG A 74 -22.25 36.40 -10.35
N PRO A 75 -21.47 35.42 -9.82
CA PRO A 75 -20.05 35.27 -10.12
C PRO A 75 -19.78 34.33 -11.32
N ASP A 76 -18.88 34.77 -12.18
CA ASP A 76 -18.15 34.00 -13.20
C ASP A 76 -16.72 33.84 -12.66
N LEU A 77 -16.22 32.60 -12.63
CA LEU A 77 -14.88 32.21 -12.22
C LEU A 77 -14.24 31.46 -13.39
N SER A 78 -13.37 32.13 -14.14
CA SER A 78 -12.46 31.50 -15.10
C SER A 78 -11.24 32.41 -15.37
N VAL A 79 -10.07 31.88 -15.00
CA VAL A 79 -8.74 32.12 -15.61
C VAL A 79 -8.09 33.49 -15.43
N ALA A 80 -7.03 33.54 -14.60
CA ALA A 80 -5.78 34.23 -14.92
C ALA A 80 -4.70 33.95 -13.85
N CYS A 81 -3.69 33.14 -14.18
CA CYS A 81 -2.39 33.15 -13.50
C CYS A 81 -1.28 33.07 -14.55
N GLN A 82 -0.95 34.21 -15.15
CA GLN A 82 0.37 34.48 -15.72
C GLN A 82 0.80 35.89 -15.35
N ALA A 83 2.08 35.99 -15.00
CA ALA A 83 2.94 37.17 -14.92
C ALA A 83 2.82 38.06 -13.66
N PHE A 84 3.68 37.79 -12.69
CA PHE A 84 4.72 38.75 -12.32
C PHE A 84 6.08 38.04 -12.29
N ALA A 85 7.01 38.57 -13.08
CA ALA A 85 8.41 38.17 -13.12
C ALA A 85 9.26 39.20 -12.36
N THR A 86 10.46 38.74 -12.00
CA THR A 86 11.66 39.49 -11.60
C THR A 86 11.65 40.23 -10.27
N GLU A 87 12.17 39.57 -9.24
CA GLU A 87 13.31 40.10 -8.46
C GLU A 87 14.31 38.96 -8.20
N GLU A 88 15.57 39.20 -8.54
CA GLU A 88 16.71 38.32 -8.30
C GLU A 88 16.98 38.26 -6.78
N ALA A 89 17.00 37.05 -6.23
CA ALA A 89 17.61 36.79 -4.93
C ALA A 89 18.44 35.51 -4.99
N ALA A 90 19.69 35.64 -4.56
CA ALA A 90 20.77 34.69 -4.72
C ALA A 90 20.43 33.25 -4.30
N VAL A 91 20.73 32.31 -5.20
CA VAL A 91 20.72 30.87 -4.93
C VAL A 91 21.88 30.56 -3.99
N GLY A 92 21.58 30.42 -2.70
CA GLY A 92 22.47 29.77 -1.75
C GLY A 92 22.51 28.28 -2.04
N GLU A 93 23.62 27.79 -2.61
CA GLU A 93 23.90 26.36 -2.73
C GLU A 93 23.97 25.70 -1.35
N TYR A 94 22.85 25.16 -0.87
CA TYR A 94 22.87 24.15 0.19
C TYR A 94 22.93 22.76 -0.45
N ARG A 95 24.14 22.38 -0.91
CA ARG A 95 24.49 20.98 -1.14
C ARG A 95 24.49 20.25 0.20
N LYS A 96 23.35 19.65 0.58
CA LYS A 96 23.35 18.58 1.59
C LYS A 96 24.12 17.41 0.98
N GLY A 97 25.38 17.27 1.41
CA GLY A 97 26.28 16.23 0.96
C GLY A 97 25.64 14.85 1.12
N LYS A 98 25.63 14.06 0.04
CA LYS A 98 25.46 12.61 0.10
C LYS A 98 26.60 12.07 0.98
N ALA A 99 26.31 11.81 2.25
CA ALA A 99 27.16 10.96 3.07
C ALA A 99 27.06 9.53 2.50
N LYS A 100 27.95 9.23 1.54
CA LYS A 100 28.17 7.90 1.00
C LYS A 100 28.83 7.09 2.13
N GLY A 101 28.02 6.33 2.87
CA GLY A 101 28.53 5.28 3.75
C GLY A 101 29.39 4.33 2.91
N SER A 102 30.60 4.07 3.39
CA SER A 102 31.74 3.51 2.66
C SER A 102 31.64 2.01 2.35
N GLY A 103 30.64 1.60 1.57
CA GLY A 103 30.57 0.29 0.92
C GLY A 103 29.99 0.45 -0.49
N GLY A 104 30.57 -0.22 -1.48
CA GLY A 104 29.91 -0.37 -2.78
C GLY A 104 28.61 -1.17 -2.64
N GLY A 105 27.72 -1.10 -3.63
CA GLY A 105 26.56 -1.99 -3.75
C GLY A 105 25.30 -1.60 -2.99
N VAL A 106 24.29 -2.47 -3.10
CA VAL A 106 22.92 -2.22 -2.62
C VAL A 106 22.70 -2.93 -1.28
N PRO A 107 22.30 -2.22 -0.20
CA PRO A 107 22.02 -2.84 1.08
C PRO A 107 20.78 -3.72 1.00
N VAL A 108 20.86 -4.91 1.61
CA VAL A 108 19.76 -5.88 1.66
C VAL A 108 19.08 -5.83 3.03
N TYR A 109 17.77 -5.69 3.01
CA TYR A 109 16.89 -5.89 4.15
C TYR A 109 16.09 -7.18 3.97
N VAL A 110 15.57 -7.75 5.06
CA VAL A 110 14.66 -8.90 4.99
C VAL A 110 13.37 -8.58 5.72
N MET A 111 12.24 -8.82 5.06
CA MET A 111 10.93 -8.60 5.66
C MET A 111 10.65 -9.65 6.74
N MET A 112 10.26 -9.22 7.94
CA MET A 112 9.89 -10.08 9.07
C MET A 112 8.59 -10.86 8.78
N PRO A 113 8.24 -11.96 9.48
CA PRO A 113 6.91 -12.59 9.37
C PRO A 113 5.77 -11.60 9.60
N LEU A 114 4.65 -11.76 8.90
CA LEU A 114 3.47 -10.88 9.03
C LEU A 114 2.92 -10.86 10.46
N ASP A 115 2.99 -12.01 11.15
CA ASP A 115 2.51 -12.25 12.51
C ASP A 115 3.61 -12.07 13.58
N SER A 116 4.64 -11.27 13.31
CA SER A 116 5.76 -11.03 14.26
C SER A 116 5.30 -10.46 15.61
N VAL A 117 4.17 -9.74 15.63
CA VAL A 117 3.51 -9.27 16.85
C VAL A 117 2.12 -9.89 16.93
N THR A 118 1.79 -10.44 18.09
CA THR A 118 0.48 -11.07 18.33
C THR A 118 -0.61 -10.04 18.63
N ALA A 119 -1.86 -10.50 18.61
CA ALA A 119 -3.03 -9.71 19.03
C ALA A 119 -2.93 -9.18 20.48
N GLY A 120 -2.12 -9.81 21.34
CA GLY A 120 -1.83 -9.37 22.70
C GLY A 120 -0.71 -8.31 22.78
N ASN A 121 -0.23 -7.81 21.65
CA ASN A 121 0.89 -6.88 21.53
C ASN A 121 2.18 -7.42 22.19
N THR A 122 2.49 -8.69 21.92
CA THR A 122 3.73 -9.36 22.33
C THR A 122 4.41 -10.01 21.12
N VAL A 123 5.72 -10.24 21.21
CA VAL A 123 6.48 -10.85 20.10
C VAL A 123 6.08 -12.32 19.94
N ASN A 124 5.67 -12.68 18.72
CA ASN A 124 5.40 -14.05 18.38
C ASN A 124 6.71 -14.83 18.20
N ARG A 125 6.77 -16.07 18.72
CA ARG A 125 7.97 -16.94 18.64
C ARG A 125 9.27 -16.20 18.98
N LYS A 126 9.27 -15.41 20.08
CA LYS A 126 10.38 -14.53 20.52
C LYS A 126 11.78 -15.14 20.37
N LYS A 127 11.97 -16.39 20.81
CA LYS A 127 13.27 -17.07 20.71
C LYS A 127 13.67 -17.28 19.24
N ALA A 128 12.74 -17.74 18.41
CA ALA A 128 12.95 -17.95 16.98
C ALA A 128 13.32 -16.64 16.28
N MET A 129 12.58 -15.55 16.54
CA MET A 129 12.85 -14.23 15.99
C MET A 129 14.25 -13.74 16.34
N ASN A 130 14.67 -13.92 17.60
CA ASN A 130 16.00 -13.51 18.04
C ASN A 130 17.12 -14.30 17.36
N VAL A 131 16.97 -15.62 17.19
CA VAL A 131 17.96 -16.46 16.50
C VAL A 131 17.99 -16.13 15.00
N ALA A 132 16.83 -15.94 14.38
CA ALA A 132 16.72 -15.58 12.97
C ALA A 132 17.38 -14.22 12.66
N MET A 133 17.16 -13.20 13.50
CA MET A 133 17.85 -11.91 13.37
C MET A 133 19.38 -12.05 13.50
N ALA A 134 19.87 -12.87 14.43
CA ALA A 134 21.31 -13.14 14.56
C ALA A 134 21.88 -13.82 13.30
N ALA A 135 21.15 -14.78 12.73
CA ALA A 135 21.53 -15.46 11.49
C ALA A 135 21.55 -14.49 10.29
N LEU A 136 20.52 -13.64 10.15
CA LEU A 136 20.47 -12.60 9.12
C LEU A 136 21.64 -11.63 9.23
N LYS A 137 21.94 -11.14 10.44
CA LYS A 137 23.09 -10.26 10.65
C LYS A 137 24.39 -10.93 10.22
N SER A 138 24.55 -12.21 10.60
CA SER A 138 25.71 -13.01 10.24
C SER A 138 25.85 -13.15 8.72
N ALA A 139 24.75 -13.35 7.98
CA ALA A 139 24.74 -13.40 6.52
C ALA A 139 25.12 -12.07 5.83
N GLY A 140 25.31 -10.99 6.58
CA GLY A 140 25.65 -9.67 6.05
C GLY A 140 24.43 -8.84 5.68
N VAL A 141 23.23 -9.20 6.13
CA VAL A 141 22.02 -8.38 5.95
C VAL A 141 22.18 -7.06 6.69
N GLU A 142 21.71 -5.97 6.08
CA GLU A 142 21.78 -4.61 6.64
C GLU A 142 20.77 -4.42 7.76
N GLY A 143 19.55 -4.91 7.55
CA GLY A 143 18.46 -4.73 8.49
C GLY A 143 17.25 -5.60 8.20
N VAL A 144 16.19 -5.33 8.93
CA VAL A 144 14.88 -5.97 8.76
C VAL A 144 13.82 -4.93 8.45
N MET A 145 12.78 -5.36 7.74
CA MET A 145 11.58 -4.58 7.50
C MET A 145 10.42 -5.20 8.26
N MET A 146 9.60 -4.39 8.95
CA MET A 146 8.48 -4.91 9.73
C MET A 146 7.22 -4.06 9.62
N ASP A 147 6.09 -4.75 9.50
CA ASP A 147 4.75 -4.16 9.50
C ASP A 147 4.35 -3.70 10.90
N VAL A 148 4.16 -2.39 11.08
CA VAL A 148 3.61 -1.79 12.30
C VAL A 148 2.11 -1.61 12.12
N TRP A 149 1.38 -2.68 12.42
CA TRP A 149 -0.06 -2.82 12.16
C TRP A 149 -0.89 -1.84 12.99
N TRP A 150 -1.62 -0.97 12.30
CA TRP A 150 -2.54 -0.03 12.96
C TRP A 150 -3.56 -0.77 13.84
N GLY A 151 -4.12 -1.87 13.33
CA GLY A 151 -5.08 -2.69 14.05
C GLY A 151 -4.54 -3.46 15.26
N LEU A 152 -3.23 -3.55 15.45
CA LEU A 152 -2.63 -4.11 16.68
C LEU A 152 -2.27 -3.03 17.70
N VAL A 153 -1.81 -1.87 17.21
CA VAL A 153 -1.29 -0.79 18.06
C VAL A 153 -2.42 0.08 18.61
N GLU A 154 -3.36 0.53 17.78
CA GLU A 154 -4.50 1.39 18.19
C GLU A 154 -5.80 0.56 18.26
N ARG A 155 -5.68 -0.71 18.68
CA ARG A 155 -6.68 -1.77 18.46
C ARG A 155 -8.06 -1.47 19.04
N GLU A 156 -8.11 -1.14 20.33
CA GLU A 156 -9.37 -1.11 21.10
C GLU A 156 -10.06 0.26 21.06
N LYS A 157 -9.29 1.35 21.14
CA LYS A 157 -9.84 2.71 21.19
C LYS A 157 -8.96 3.71 20.43
N ALA A 158 -9.64 4.67 19.82
CA ALA A 158 -9.03 5.84 19.21
C ALA A 158 -8.12 6.59 20.20
N GLY A 159 -6.86 6.80 19.83
CA GLY A 159 -5.84 7.51 20.61
C GLY A 159 -5.13 6.69 21.68
N GLU A 160 -5.47 5.40 21.87
CA GLU A 160 -4.79 4.51 22.81
C GLU A 160 -3.81 3.58 22.06
N TYR A 161 -2.51 3.89 22.11
CA TYR A 161 -1.47 3.17 21.39
C TYR A 161 -0.72 2.19 22.30
N ASN A 162 -0.65 0.92 21.89
CA ASN A 162 0.17 -0.11 22.55
C ASN A 162 1.35 -0.51 21.65
N TRP A 163 2.58 -0.23 22.12
CA TRP A 163 3.82 -0.46 21.40
C TRP A 163 4.64 -1.64 21.95
N GLY A 164 4.14 -2.41 22.91
CA GLY A 164 4.90 -3.43 23.64
C GLY A 164 5.67 -4.41 22.74
N GLY A 165 4.98 -5.15 21.87
CA GLY A 165 5.60 -6.14 20.98
C GLY A 165 6.56 -5.51 19.98
N TYR A 166 6.25 -4.32 19.48
CA TYR A 166 7.11 -3.56 18.57
C TYR A 166 8.37 -3.04 19.25
N THR A 167 8.26 -2.57 20.50
CA THR A 167 9.40 -2.14 21.31
C THR A 167 10.37 -3.29 21.49
N GLU A 168 9.87 -4.47 21.83
CA GLU A 168 10.72 -5.64 21.98
C GLU A 168 11.41 -6.06 20.67
N LEU A 169 10.71 -6.03 19.53
CA LEU A 169 11.31 -6.32 18.22
C LEU A 169 12.40 -5.32 17.82
N MET A 170 12.17 -4.03 18.05
CA MET A 170 13.15 -2.99 17.71
C MET A 170 14.39 -3.06 18.60
N GLU A 171 14.23 -3.32 19.90
CA GLU A 171 15.37 -3.52 20.80
C GLU A 171 16.12 -4.82 20.46
N MET A 172 15.43 -5.86 19.99
CA MET A 172 16.07 -7.07 19.46
C MET A 172 16.90 -6.79 18.21
N ALA A 173 16.36 -6.03 17.25
CA ALA A 173 17.10 -5.61 16.06
C ALA A 173 18.34 -4.78 16.42
N LYS A 174 18.18 -3.80 17.32
CA LYS A 174 19.27 -2.98 17.86
C LYS A 174 20.37 -3.83 18.50
N LYS A 175 19.99 -4.80 19.33
CA LYS A 175 20.92 -5.71 20.01
C LYS A 175 21.81 -6.49 19.03
N HIS A 176 21.25 -6.89 17.89
CA HIS A 176 22.00 -7.58 16.82
C HIS A 176 22.67 -6.62 15.83
N GLY A 177 22.56 -5.30 16.02
CA GLY A 177 23.13 -4.30 15.13
C GLY A 177 22.48 -4.31 13.74
N LEU A 178 21.20 -4.67 13.65
CA LEU A 178 20.39 -4.59 12.44
C LEU A 178 19.67 -3.24 12.39
N LYS A 179 19.59 -2.66 11.19
CA LYS A 179 18.74 -1.51 10.92
C LYS A 179 17.27 -1.95 10.77
N VAL A 180 16.33 -1.02 10.92
CA VAL A 180 14.90 -1.25 10.84
C VAL A 180 14.26 -0.30 9.83
N GLN A 181 13.53 -0.87 8.88
CA GLN A 181 12.52 -0.18 8.06
C GLN A 181 11.15 -0.47 8.67
N ALA A 182 10.49 0.53 9.24
CA ALA A 182 9.18 0.37 9.88
C ALA A 182 8.07 0.78 8.89
N VAL A 183 7.13 -0.12 8.63
CA VAL A 183 5.98 0.17 7.77
C VAL A 183 4.82 0.66 8.62
N MET A 184 4.30 1.85 8.35
CA MET A 184 3.06 2.34 8.95
C MET A 184 1.88 1.66 8.25
N SER A 185 1.54 0.46 8.72
CA SER A 185 0.60 -0.44 8.05
C SER A 185 -0.84 -0.07 8.42
N PHE A 186 -1.36 0.97 7.76
CA PHE A 186 -2.74 1.47 7.87
C PHE A 186 -3.78 0.62 7.12
N HIS A 187 -3.45 -0.62 6.82
CA HIS A 187 -4.25 -1.57 6.05
C HIS A 187 -4.42 -2.88 6.83
N GLN A 188 -5.37 -3.71 6.44
CA GLN A 188 -5.53 -5.06 6.95
C GLN A 188 -4.46 -6.00 6.37
N CYS A 189 -3.92 -6.88 7.20
CA CYS A 189 -3.25 -8.11 6.76
C CYS A 189 -4.30 -9.19 6.52
N GLY A 190 -4.25 -9.90 5.39
CA GLY A 190 -5.17 -10.97 5.05
C GLY A 190 -6.06 -10.61 3.86
N GLY A 191 -6.10 -11.51 2.88
CA GLY A 191 -6.92 -11.37 1.66
C GLY A 191 -6.09 -11.22 0.37
N ASN A 192 -4.78 -10.98 0.48
CA ASN A 192 -3.85 -10.92 -0.63
C ASN A 192 -2.97 -12.18 -0.73
N VAL A 193 -2.29 -12.36 -1.87
CA VAL A 193 -1.30 -13.45 -2.07
C VAL A 193 -0.21 -13.37 -1.01
N GLY A 194 0.03 -14.48 -0.34
CA GLY A 194 1.11 -14.60 0.65
C GLY A 194 0.73 -14.16 2.07
N ASP A 195 -0.48 -13.66 2.29
CA ASP A 195 -0.97 -13.36 3.64
C ASP A 195 -1.25 -14.64 4.42
N SER A 196 -0.43 -14.91 5.45
CA SER A 196 -0.56 -16.09 6.31
C SER A 196 -1.35 -15.84 7.59
N CYS A 197 -1.73 -14.59 7.87
CA CYS A 197 -2.51 -14.21 9.04
C CYS A 197 -3.56 -13.14 8.72
N THR A 198 -4.50 -12.94 9.64
CA THR A 198 -5.55 -11.93 9.51
C THR A 198 -5.42 -10.90 10.63
N ILE A 199 -5.09 -9.67 10.27
CA ILE A 199 -4.96 -8.53 11.18
C ILE A 199 -5.82 -7.41 10.59
N PRO A 200 -7.06 -7.20 11.06
CA PRO A 200 -7.95 -6.18 10.51
C PRO A 200 -7.47 -4.77 10.88
N LEU A 201 -8.13 -3.75 10.32
CA LEU A 201 -8.08 -2.37 10.84
C LEU A 201 -8.50 -2.33 12.33
N PRO A 202 -8.20 -1.23 13.07
CA PRO A 202 -8.64 -1.10 14.45
C PRO A 202 -10.14 -1.36 14.62
N LYS A 203 -10.53 -1.99 15.74
CA LYS A 203 -11.95 -2.37 15.97
C LYS A 203 -12.89 -1.18 15.85
N TRP A 204 -12.48 -0.06 16.45
CA TRP A 204 -13.26 1.17 16.43
C TRP A 204 -13.37 1.81 15.03
N VAL A 205 -12.43 1.54 14.11
CA VAL A 205 -12.52 1.97 12.71
C VAL A 205 -13.48 1.06 11.94
N VAL A 206 -13.37 -0.25 12.16
CA VAL A 206 -14.29 -1.25 11.58
C VAL A 206 -15.75 -0.95 12.00
N GLU A 207 -15.97 -0.53 13.25
CA GLU A 207 -17.27 -0.04 13.72
C GLU A 207 -17.78 1.16 12.91
N GLU A 208 -16.94 2.16 12.61
CA GLU A 208 -17.33 3.30 11.77
C GLU A 208 -17.64 2.87 10.33
N ILE A 209 -16.85 1.95 9.75
CA ILE A 209 -17.13 1.38 8.42
C ILE A 209 -18.46 0.61 8.41
N ASN A 210 -18.80 -0.09 9.49
CA ASN A 210 -20.09 -0.78 9.59
C ASN A 210 -21.26 0.21 9.70
N ASN A 211 -21.05 1.36 10.35
CA ASN A 211 -22.05 2.43 10.44
C ASN A 211 -22.22 3.18 9.11
N ASP A 212 -21.13 3.40 8.39
CA ASP A 212 -21.10 4.00 7.05
C ASP A 212 -20.26 3.15 6.07
N PRO A 213 -20.88 2.21 5.34
CA PRO A 213 -20.17 1.33 4.41
C PRO A 213 -19.46 2.04 3.26
N ASP A 214 -19.80 3.31 2.97
CA ASP A 214 -19.11 4.11 1.96
C ASP A 214 -17.72 4.60 2.42
N LEU A 215 -17.31 4.31 3.66
CA LEU A 215 -15.92 4.47 4.10
C LEU A 215 -14.99 3.42 3.48
N ALA A 216 -15.52 2.34 2.92
CA ALA A 216 -14.77 1.30 2.22
C ALA A 216 -14.73 1.59 0.70
N TYR A 217 -13.61 1.25 0.06
CA TYR A 217 -13.54 1.25 -1.41
C TYR A 217 -14.61 0.34 -2.00
N THR A 218 -15.18 0.77 -3.13
CA THR A 218 -16.38 0.14 -3.67
C THR A 218 -16.32 0.04 -5.18
N ASP A 219 -16.65 -1.14 -5.70
CA ASP A 219 -16.73 -1.38 -7.13
C ASP A 219 -18.12 -1.11 -7.72
N GLN A 220 -18.23 -1.20 -9.05
CA GLN A 220 -19.48 -0.89 -9.77
C GLN A 220 -20.66 -1.81 -9.40
N TRP A 221 -20.41 -2.97 -8.79
CA TRP A 221 -21.45 -3.91 -8.35
C TRP A 221 -21.80 -3.72 -6.88
N GLY A 222 -21.24 -2.70 -6.21
CA GLY A 222 -21.49 -2.38 -4.82
C GLY A 222 -20.73 -3.27 -3.83
N ARG A 223 -19.75 -4.07 -4.28
CA ARG A 223 -18.90 -4.85 -3.37
C ARG A 223 -17.94 -3.90 -2.66
N ARG A 224 -17.77 -4.13 -1.35
CA ARG A 224 -16.97 -3.27 -0.48
C ARG A 224 -15.67 -3.97 -0.10
N ASN A 225 -14.56 -3.26 -0.20
CA ASN A 225 -13.26 -3.73 0.27
C ASN A 225 -12.91 -3.06 1.60
N HIS A 226 -12.81 -3.86 2.66
CA HIS A 226 -12.59 -3.40 4.03
C HIS A 226 -11.11 -3.35 4.44
N GLU A 227 -10.18 -3.56 3.50
CA GLU A 227 -8.75 -3.61 3.78
C GLU A 227 -8.17 -2.24 4.12
N TYR A 228 -8.74 -1.18 3.56
CA TYR A 228 -8.29 0.21 3.71
C TYR A 228 -9.47 1.17 3.61
N ILE A 229 -9.33 2.38 4.16
CA ILE A 229 -10.37 3.42 4.14
C ILE A 229 -10.31 4.14 2.78
N SER A 230 -11.45 4.32 2.11
CA SER A 230 -11.50 5.01 0.81
C SER A 230 -10.89 6.41 0.90
N LEU A 231 -10.00 6.75 -0.04
CA LEU A 231 -9.38 8.07 -0.13
C LEU A 231 -10.37 9.20 -0.39
N GLY A 232 -11.61 8.89 -0.79
CA GLY A 232 -12.70 9.87 -0.85
C GLY A 232 -13.02 10.50 0.51
N CYS A 233 -12.59 9.85 1.60
CA CYS A 233 -12.82 10.29 2.97
C CYS A 233 -11.65 11.05 3.60
N ASP A 234 -10.51 11.18 2.92
CA ASP A 234 -9.24 11.68 3.48
C ASP A 234 -9.36 12.93 4.34
N THR A 235 -10.23 13.86 3.94
CA THR A 235 -10.40 15.19 4.55
C THR A 235 -11.72 15.33 5.33
N LEU A 236 -12.49 14.25 5.49
CA LEU A 236 -13.79 14.26 6.15
C LEU A 236 -13.69 13.68 7.56
N PRO A 237 -14.27 14.30 8.59
CA PRO A 237 -14.10 13.89 10.00
C PRO A 237 -14.97 12.67 10.38
N VAL A 238 -14.83 11.58 9.63
CA VAL A 238 -15.67 10.38 9.67
C VAL A 238 -15.21 9.33 10.68
N LEU A 239 -14.07 9.54 11.36
CA LEU A 239 -13.49 8.60 12.32
C LEU A 239 -13.52 9.18 13.73
N LYS A 240 -14.69 9.09 14.39
CA LYS A 240 -14.93 9.67 15.74
C LYS A 240 -14.55 11.15 15.83
N GLY A 241 -14.87 11.93 14.79
CA GLY A 241 -14.60 13.36 14.69
C GLY A 241 -13.22 13.72 14.13
N ARG A 242 -12.38 12.72 13.78
CA ARG A 242 -11.10 12.90 13.06
C ARG A 242 -11.24 12.46 11.61
N THR A 243 -10.39 13.02 10.75
CA THR A 243 -10.21 12.55 9.37
C THR A 243 -9.28 11.32 9.32
N PRO A 244 -9.38 10.46 8.29
CA PRO A 244 -8.41 9.37 8.08
C PRO A 244 -6.95 9.85 8.08
N VAL A 245 -6.65 10.94 7.35
CA VAL A 245 -5.30 11.51 7.30
C VAL A 245 -4.83 12.01 8.67
N GLN A 246 -5.73 12.59 9.49
CA GLN A 246 -5.40 12.95 10.88
C GLN A 246 -5.10 11.71 11.72
N CYS A 247 -5.87 10.63 11.60
CA CYS A 247 -5.58 9.38 12.32
C CYS A 247 -4.20 8.81 11.95
N TYR A 248 -3.85 8.81 10.65
CA TYR A 248 -2.53 8.37 10.19
C TYR A 248 -1.42 9.27 10.75
N ALA A 249 -1.62 10.59 10.76
CA ALA A 249 -0.69 11.55 11.31
C ALA A 249 -0.52 11.39 12.83
N ASP A 250 -1.60 11.20 13.58
CA ASP A 250 -1.57 10.95 15.03
C ASP A 250 -0.79 9.67 15.36
N PHE A 251 -1.04 8.60 14.60
CA PHE A 251 -0.32 7.34 14.73
C PHE A 251 1.19 7.50 14.50
N MET A 252 1.58 8.19 13.41
CA MET A 252 2.98 8.47 13.11
C MET A 252 3.65 9.34 14.18
N ARG A 253 2.95 10.34 14.74
CA ARG A 253 3.46 11.13 15.88
C ARG A 253 3.66 10.28 17.12
N ALA A 254 2.69 9.43 17.46
CA ALA A 254 2.79 8.52 18.59
C ALA A 254 3.95 7.52 18.41
N PHE A 255 4.14 6.99 17.20
CA PHE A 255 5.29 6.15 16.85
C PHE A 255 6.62 6.89 17.07
N ARG A 256 6.74 8.09 16.49
CA ARG A 256 7.94 8.93 16.60
C ARG A 256 8.27 9.20 18.07
N ASP A 257 7.28 9.60 18.86
CA ASP A 257 7.49 9.99 20.25
C ASP A 257 7.91 8.80 21.12
N ASN A 258 7.34 7.61 20.86
CA ASN A 258 7.70 6.37 21.55
C ASN A 258 9.09 5.86 21.18
N PHE A 259 9.50 5.99 19.91
CA PHE A 259 10.74 5.42 19.38
C PHE A 259 11.84 6.44 19.08
N LYS A 260 11.70 7.69 19.54
CA LYS A 260 12.65 8.79 19.26
C LYS A 260 14.11 8.45 19.56
N HIS A 261 14.38 7.57 20.52
CA HIS A 261 15.72 7.13 20.90
C HIS A 261 16.35 6.12 19.92
N LEU A 262 15.57 5.64 18.95
CA LEU A 262 16.00 4.70 17.91
C LEU A 262 16.00 5.32 16.51
N LEU A 263 15.31 6.45 16.30
CA LEU A 263 15.20 7.13 15.01
C LEU A 263 16.56 7.65 14.53
N GLY A 264 16.86 7.44 13.25
CA GLY A 264 18.12 7.85 12.62
C GLY A 264 19.31 6.94 12.93
N ASP A 265 19.19 6.05 13.91
CA ASP A 265 20.18 5.01 14.22
C ASP A 265 19.63 3.62 13.90
N THR A 266 18.86 2.99 14.78
CA THR A 266 18.29 1.67 14.53
C THR A 266 17.18 1.74 13.50
N ILE A 267 16.22 2.65 13.67
CA ILE A 267 15.13 2.89 12.71
C ILE A 267 15.65 3.90 11.69
N VAL A 268 15.81 3.45 10.44
CA VAL A 268 16.43 4.25 9.38
C VAL A 268 15.42 4.67 8.31
N GLU A 269 14.26 4.04 8.27
CA GLU A 269 13.23 4.29 7.27
C GLU A 269 11.83 4.09 7.85
N ILE A 270 10.93 4.98 7.46
CA ILE A 270 9.49 4.86 7.67
C ILE A 270 8.85 4.70 6.28
N GLN A 271 8.34 3.50 6.01
CA GLN A 271 7.52 3.28 4.83
C GLN A 271 6.06 3.60 5.19
N VAL A 272 5.43 4.52 4.46
CA VAL A 272 4.09 4.97 4.80
C VAL A 272 3.07 4.24 3.94
N GLY A 273 2.20 3.44 4.56
CA GLY A 273 1.15 2.69 3.86
C GLY A 273 0.03 3.60 3.36
N MET A 274 -0.31 3.52 2.07
CA MET A 274 -1.27 4.43 1.40
C MET A 274 -2.39 3.70 0.66
N GLY A 275 -2.73 2.49 1.11
CA GLY A 275 -3.71 1.66 0.44
C GLY A 275 -3.59 0.18 0.82
N PRO A 276 -4.29 -0.70 0.08
CA PRO A 276 -4.21 -2.15 0.25
C PRO A 276 -2.76 -2.66 0.14
N ALA A 277 -2.39 -3.61 0.99
CA ALA A 277 -1.02 -4.11 1.18
C ALA A 277 0.03 -3.02 1.49
N GLY A 278 -0.41 -1.83 1.90
CA GLY A 278 0.44 -0.66 2.15
C GLY A 278 0.87 0.07 0.87
N GLU A 279 0.36 -0.33 -0.28
CA GLU A 279 0.73 0.20 -1.58
C GLU A 279 -0.12 1.42 -1.93
N LEU A 280 0.47 2.42 -2.60
CA LEU A 280 -0.27 3.56 -3.15
C LEU A 280 -1.05 3.11 -4.40
N ARG A 281 -2.24 2.53 -4.20
CA ARG A 281 -3.14 2.10 -5.27
C ARG A 281 -4.56 1.90 -4.77
N TYR A 282 -5.47 1.65 -5.70
CA TYR A 282 -6.80 1.11 -5.40
C TYR A 282 -6.78 -0.43 -5.23
N PRO A 283 -7.76 -1.02 -4.51
CA PRO A 283 -7.90 -2.47 -4.36
C PRO A 283 -8.55 -3.12 -5.59
N SER A 284 -7.95 -2.95 -6.77
CA SER A 284 -8.57 -3.34 -8.05
C SER A 284 -8.48 -4.83 -8.40
N TYR A 285 -7.67 -5.61 -7.68
CA TYR A 285 -7.46 -7.06 -7.89
C TYR A 285 -7.60 -7.88 -6.58
N PRO A 286 -8.74 -7.81 -5.87
CA PRO A 286 -8.92 -8.55 -4.63
C PRO A 286 -9.07 -10.05 -4.91
N GLU A 287 -8.15 -10.88 -4.42
CA GLU A 287 -8.22 -12.34 -4.58
C GLU A 287 -9.25 -13.00 -3.67
N GLN A 288 -9.67 -12.32 -2.61
CA GLN A 288 -10.59 -12.86 -1.62
C GLN A 288 -11.87 -13.41 -2.29
N ASN A 289 -12.23 -14.64 -1.89
CA ASN A 289 -13.38 -15.39 -2.41
C ASN A 289 -13.35 -15.65 -3.92
N GLY A 290 -12.18 -15.55 -4.57
CA GLY A 290 -12.02 -15.76 -6.00
C GLY A 290 -12.62 -14.65 -6.86
N THR A 291 -12.83 -13.46 -6.27
CA THR A 291 -13.38 -12.27 -6.96
C THR A 291 -12.55 -11.92 -8.19
N TRP A 292 -11.23 -11.84 -8.00
CA TRP A 292 -10.26 -11.67 -9.07
C TRP A 292 -9.29 -12.86 -9.08
N ARG A 293 -8.78 -13.19 -10.26
CA ARG A 293 -7.70 -14.13 -10.48
C ARG A 293 -6.75 -13.58 -11.52
N PHE A 294 -5.46 -13.76 -11.29
CA PHE A 294 -4.45 -13.44 -12.28
C PHE A 294 -4.73 -14.21 -13.60
N PRO A 295 -4.66 -13.56 -14.78
CA PRO A 295 -4.23 -12.18 -15.04
C PRO A 295 -5.39 -11.20 -15.35
N GLY A 296 -6.54 -11.27 -14.69
CA GLY A 296 -7.69 -10.41 -15.03
C GLY A 296 -7.43 -8.89 -14.97
N ILE A 297 -8.22 -8.09 -15.70
CA ILE A 297 -8.09 -6.62 -15.75
C ILE A 297 -8.37 -5.89 -14.43
N GLY A 298 -9.04 -6.54 -13.48
CA GLY A 298 -9.49 -5.89 -12.24
C GLY A 298 -10.73 -5.02 -12.44
N ALA A 299 -11.01 -4.13 -11.49
CA ALA A 299 -12.14 -3.20 -11.59
C ALA A 299 -11.82 -1.84 -10.93
N PHE A 300 -12.42 -0.76 -11.44
CA PHE A 300 -12.37 0.55 -10.79
C PHE A 300 -13.08 0.52 -9.43
N GLN A 301 -12.50 1.19 -8.42
CA GLN A 301 -12.91 1.10 -7.00
C GLN A 301 -13.46 2.42 -6.45
N CYS A 302 -14.12 3.22 -7.29
CA CYS A 302 -14.54 4.59 -6.99
C CYS A 302 -16.06 4.80 -6.83
N TYR A 303 -16.81 3.75 -6.48
CA TYR A 303 -18.27 3.78 -6.45
C TYR A 303 -18.85 4.03 -5.05
N ASP A 304 -18.00 4.35 -4.07
CA ASP A 304 -18.49 4.87 -2.80
C ASP A 304 -19.03 6.29 -2.97
N LYS A 305 -19.99 6.68 -2.11
CA LYS A 305 -20.68 7.97 -2.26
C LYS A 305 -19.74 9.18 -2.23
N TYR A 306 -18.58 9.09 -1.56
CA TYR A 306 -17.65 10.19 -1.43
C TYR A 306 -16.86 10.40 -2.71
N MET A 307 -16.33 9.32 -3.29
CA MET A 307 -15.67 9.35 -4.59
C MET A 307 -16.64 9.72 -5.72
N LEU A 308 -17.87 9.21 -5.72
CA LEU A 308 -18.88 9.61 -6.71
C LEU A 308 -19.24 11.10 -6.62
N SER A 309 -19.30 11.66 -5.40
CA SER A 309 -19.50 13.10 -5.20
C SER A 309 -18.33 13.92 -5.76
N SER A 310 -17.09 13.47 -5.55
CA SER A 310 -15.89 14.10 -6.13
C SER A 310 -15.88 14.04 -7.66
N LEU A 311 -16.19 12.88 -8.24
CA LEU A 311 -16.28 12.70 -9.70
C LEU A 311 -17.34 13.62 -10.30
N LYS A 312 -18.51 13.72 -9.67
CA LYS A 312 -19.58 14.62 -10.08
C LYS A 312 -19.12 16.07 -10.09
N ALA A 313 -18.50 16.53 -9.01
CA ALA A 313 -17.98 17.90 -8.92
C ALA A 313 -16.91 18.19 -10.00
N ALA A 314 -16.01 17.23 -10.28
CA ALA A 314 -15.01 17.36 -11.33
C ALA A 314 -15.63 17.48 -12.74
N ALA A 315 -16.69 16.73 -13.01
CA ALA A 315 -17.41 16.79 -14.28
C ALA A 315 -18.19 18.10 -14.45
N GLU A 316 -18.84 18.58 -13.38
CA GLU A 316 -19.53 19.88 -13.34
C GLU A 316 -18.57 21.04 -13.60
N ALA A 317 -17.37 21.00 -13.03
CA ALA A 317 -16.33 22.01 -13.23
C ALA A 317 -15.84 22.11 -14.69
N GLN A 318 -15.98 21.03 -15.48
CA GLN A 318 -15.66 21.02 -16.91
C GLN A 318 -16.89 21.27 -17.81
N GLY A 319 -18.06 21.55 -17.23
CA GLY A 319 -19.32 21.71 -17.99
C GLY A 319 -19.82 20.42 -18.62
N LYS A 320 -19.35 19.26 -18.16
CA LYS A 320 -19.66 17.92 -18.69
C LYS A 320 -20.48 17.11 -17.68
N HIS A 321 -21.61 17.67 -17.23
CA HIS A 321 -22.43 17.12 -16.14
C HIS A 321 -22.69 15.60 -16.22
N GLU A 322 -22.94 15.06 -17.41
CA GLU A 322 -23.26 13.64 -17.62
C GLU A 322 -22.08 12.71 -17.30
N TRP A 323 -20.83 13.17 -17.48
CA TRP A 323 -19.61 12.39 -17.22
C TRP A 323 -19.38 12.10 -15.74
N GLY A 324 -20.02 12.86 -14.85
CA GLY A 324 -19.89 12.73 -13.41
C GLY A 324 -20.98 11.88 -12.74
N SER A 325 -21.90 11.32 -13.52
CA SER A 325 -23.05 10.59 -12.98
C SER A 325 -22.68 9.24 -12.35
N THR A 326 -21.64 8.59 -12.87
CA THR A 326 -21.07 7.32 -12.37
C THR A 326 -19.67 7.14 -12.97
N GLY A 327 -18.85 6.25 -12.40
CA GLY A 327 -17.67 5.74 -13.09
C GLY A 327 -18.01 4.83 -14.29
N PRO A 328 -17.04 4.47 -15.15
CA PRO A 328 -17.26 3.65 -16.36
C PRO A 328 -17.96 2.33 -16.06
N THR A 329 -19.07 2.04 -16.72
CA THR A 329 -19.83 0.79 -16.57
C THR A 329 -19.58 -0.21 -17.70
N ASP A 330 -18.81 0.21 -18.71
CA ASP A 330 -18.43 -0.56 -19.89
C ASP A 330 -17.01 -1.17 -19.78
N ALA A 331 -16.42 -1.09 -18.58
CA ALA A 331 -15.09 -1.58 -18.22
C ALA A 331 -14.99 -3.10 -18.00
N GLY A 332 -16.11 -3.82 -18.08
CA GLY A 332 -16.15 -5.27 -17.89
C GLY A 332 -16.04 -5.70 -16.42
N GLU A 333 -15.75 -6.98 -16.21
CA GLU A 333 -15.59 -7.64 -14.93
C GLU A 333 -14.11 -7.91 -14.57
N TYR A 334 -13.84 -8.19 -13.29
CA TYR A 334 -12.49 -8.43 -12.75
C TYR A 334 -11.62 -9.37 -13.60
N ASN A 335 -12.20 -10.44 -14.14
CA ASN A 335 -11.48 -11.51 -14.82
C ASN A 335 -11.55 -11.44 -16.36
N ASN A 336 -12.13 -10.37 -16.91
CA ASN A 336 -12.11 -10.17 -18.35
C ASN A 336 -10.69 -9.85 -18.83
N TRP A 337 -10.48 -10.03 -20.13
CA TRP A 337 -9.32 -9.55 -20.83
C TRP A 337 -9.61 -8.16 -21.42
N PRO A 338 -8.59 -7.32 -21.70
CA PRO A 338 -8.82 -5.99 -22.24
C PRO A 338 -9.70 -5.97 -23.49
N GLU A 339 -9.46 -6.90 -24.42
CA GLU A 339 -10.19 -7.02 -25.69
C GLU A 339 -11.66 -7.49 -25.54
N ASP A 340 -12.02 -8.06 -24.38
CA ASP A 340 -13.41 -8.48 -24.10
C ASP A 340 -14.31 -7.30 -23.70
N THR A 341 -13.72 -6.12 -23.45
CA THR A 341 -14.42 -4.98 -22.86
C THR A 341 -14.56 -3.83 -23.86
N THR A 342 -15.63 -3.05 -23.72
CA THR A 342 -15.79 -1.85 -24.55
C THR A 342 -14.86 -0.73 -24.09
N PHE A 343 -14.59 -0.65 -22.79
CA PHE A 343 -13.70 0.39 -22.27
C PHE A 343 -12.23 0.14 -22.59
N PHE A 344 -11.68 -1.07 -22.46
CA PHE A 344 -10.23 -1.33 -22.53
C PHE A 344 -9.72 -1.92 -23.85
N ARG A 345 -10.59 -2.31 -24.79
CA ARG A 345 -10.17 -2.88 -26.07
C ARG A 345 -9.27 -1.94 -26.85
N LYS A 346 -8.40 -2.52 -27.69
CA LYS A 346 -7.36 -1.76 -28.40
C LYS A 346 -7.90 -0.75 -29.40
N GLU A 347 -8.95 -1.07 -30.13
CA GLU A 347 -9.50 -0.23 -31.20
C GLU A 347 -10.86 0.34 -30.77
N GLY A 348 -10.96 1.67 -30.72
CA GLY A 348 -12.19 2.36 -30.29
C GLY A 348 -12.62 2.01 -28.87
N GLY A 349 -11.66 1.80 -27.97
CA GLY A 349 -11.91 1.59 -26.55
C GLY A 349 -12.21 2.90 -25.82
N GLY A 350 -13.11 2.85 -24.83
CA GLY A 350 -13.45 4.02 -24.01
C GLY A 350 -12.26 4.68 -23.30
N TRP A 351 -11.20 3.93 -23.00
CA TRP A 351 -9.95 4.41 -22.37
C TRP A 351 -9.23 5.51 -23.17
N ASP A 352 -9.41 5.54 -24.49
CA ASP A 352 -8.77 6.50 -25.43
C ASP A 352 -9.79 7.53 -25.99
N SER A 353 -10.93 7.68 -25.31
CA SER A 353 -11.95 8.70 -25.63
C SER A 353 -11.78 9.95 -24.77
N GLU A 354 -12.42 11.07 -25.14
CA GLU A 354 -12.44 12.27 -24.30
C GLU A 354 -12.97 12.00 -22.87
N TYR A 355 -13.99 11.14 -22.75
CA TYR A 355 -14.50 10.73 -21.44
C TYR A 355 -13.48 9.86 -20.68
N GLY A 356 -12.81 8.95 -21.38
CA GLY A 356 -11.76 8.10 -20.79
C GLY A 356 -10.59 8.93 -20.25
N GLU A 357 -10.12 9.92 -21.02
CA GLU A 357 -9.08 10.85 -20.59
C GLU A 357 -9.53 11.64 -19.34
N PHE A 358 -10.76 12.17 -19.32
CA PHE A 358 -11.33 12.84 -18.16
C PHE A 358 -11.35 11.94 -16.92
N PHE A 359 -11.95 10.75 -17.05
CA PHE A 359 -12.14 9.84 -15.92
C PHE A 359 -10.82 9.31 -15.38
N LEU A 360 -9.92 8.85 -16.26
CA LEU A 360 -8.62 8.30 -15.86
C LEU A 360 -7.69 9.37 -15.28
N THR A 361 -7.77 10.61 -15.78
CA THR A 361 -7.09 11.75 -15.17
C THR A 361 -7.61 12.01 -13.77
N TRP A 362 -8.93 12.08 -13.58
CA TRP A 362 -9.52 12.26 -12.25
C TRP A 362 -9.14 11.12 -11.28
N TYR A 363 -9.30 9.86 -11.71
CA TYR A 363 -9.08 8.69 -10.87
C TYR A 363 -7.61 8.57 -10.44
N SER A 364 -6.67 8.77 -11.37
CA SER A 364 -5.24 8.78 -11.02
C SER A 364 -4.82 10.01 -10.21
N GLN A 365 -5.41 11.19 -10.47
CA GLN A 365 -5.13 12.40 -9.70
C GLN A 365 -5.61 12.28 -8.25
N MET A 366 -6.78 11.68 -8.01
CA MET A 366 -7.28 11.40 -6.66
C MET A 366 -6.28 10.56 -5.83
N LEU A 367 -5.64 9.57 -6.46
CA LEU A 367 -4.58 8.76 -5.84
C LEU A 367 -3.29 9.57 -5.58
N LEU A 368 -2.89 10.44 -6.52
CA LEU A 368 -1.75 11.34 -6.31
C LEU A 368 -1.99 12.32 -5.15
N ASP A 369 -3.18 12.90 -5.07
CA ASP A 369 -3.54 13.84 -4.01
C ASP A 369 -3.62 13.16 -2.64
N HIS A 370 -4.06 11.89 -2.60
CA HIS A 370 -4.00 11.06 -1.39
C HIS A 370 -2.57 10.88 -0.90
N GLY A 371 -1.67 10.47 -1.81
CA GLY A 371 -0.23 10.36 -1.50
C GLY A 371 0.37 11.68 -1.01
N GLU A 372 0.06 12.79 -1.68
CA GLU A 372 0.56 14.14 -1.33
C GLU A 372 0.13 14.56 0.10
N ARG A 373 -1.14 14.34 0.47
CA ARG A 373 -1.66 14.68 1.82
C ARG A 373 -0.96 13.90 2.92
N ILE A 374 -0.79 12.60 2.72
CA ILE A 374 -0.16 11.72 3.71
C ILE A 374 1.34 12.02 3.81
N LEU A 375 2.04 12.20 2.68
CA LEU A 375 3.46 12.54 2.68
C LEU A 375 3.75 13.88 3.32
N SER A 376 2.91 14.90 3.08
CA SER A 376 3.03 16.20 3.73
C SER A 376 3.00 16.05 5.26
N SER A 377 2.15 15.16 5.77
CA SER A 377 2.09 14.85 7.21
C SER A 377 3.32 14.06 7.67
N ALA A 378 3.69 12.99 6.96
CA ALA A 378 4.80 12.12 7.33
C ALA A 378 6.14 12.85 7.34
N THR A 379 6.44 13.61 6.28
CA THR A 379 7.68 14.40 6.17
C THR A 379 7.78 15.42 7.29
N SER A 380 6.69 16.14 7.60
CA SER A 380 6.67 17.10 8.70
C SER A 380 6.88 16.42 10.06
N ILE A 381 6.29 15.25 10.29
CA ILE A 381 6.38 14.52 11.57
C ILE A 381 7.80 14.04 11.84
N PHE A 382 8.46 13.49 10.81
CA PHE A 382 9.78 12.87 10.89
C PHE A 382 10.92 13.79 10.47
N ASP A 383 10.65 15.07 10.22
CA ASP A 383 11.68 16.04 9.89
C ASP A 383 12.77 16.09 10.98
N ASN A 384 14.03 16.21 10.55
CA ASN A 384 15.22 16.22 11.40
C ASN A 384 15.41 15.00 12.33
N THR A 385 14.69 13.89 12.11
CA THR A 385 14.89 12.65 12.89
C THR A 385 15.98 11.73 12.32
N GLY A 386 16.47 12.02 11.12
CA GLY A 386 17.48 11.20 10.42
C GLY A 386 16.92 9.97 9.70
N VAL A 387 15.62 9.69 9.81
CA VAL A 387 14.97 8.61 9.04
C VAL A 387 14.63 9.08 7.62
N LYS A 388 14.58 8.12 6.70
CA LYS A 388 14.05 8.32 5.35
C LYS A 388 12.57 7.99 5.32
N ILE A 389 11.81 8.64 4.43
CA ILE A 389 10.43 8.27 4.14
C ILE A 389 10.40 7.48 2.83
N SER A 390 9.60 6.42 2.75
CA SER A 390 9.38 5.67 1.51
C SER A 390 7.90 5.39 1.29
N VAL A 391 7.54 5.16 0.03
CA VAL A 391 6.20 4.78 -0.40
C VAL A 391 6.32 3.56 -1.30
N LYS A 392 5.44 2.59 -1.09
CA LYS A 392 5.40 1.36 -1.88
C LYS A 392 4.46 1.52 -3.08
N ILE A 393 4.95 1.19 -4.27
CA ILE A 393 4.21 1.20 -5.53
C ILE A 393 4.18 -0.22 -6.07
N ALA A 394 2.98 -0.70 -6.40
CA ALA A 394 2.76 -2.05 -6.91
C ALA A 394 3.28 -2.25 -8.35
N GLY A 395 3.95 -3.37 -8.59
CA GLY A 395 4.36 -3.84 -9.91
C GLY A 395 3.22 -4.58 -10.63
N ILE A 396 2.43 -3.85 -11.40
CA ILE A 396 1.28 -4.40 -12.13
C ILE A 396 1.73 -4.74 -13.55
N HIS A 397 2.26 -5.96 -13.71
CA HIS A 397 2.98 -6.35 -14.92
C HIS A 397 2.13 -7.06 -15.98
N TRP A 398 0.94 -7.56 -15.64
CA TRP A 398 0.06 -8.25 -16.58
C TRP A 398 -0.69 -7.27 -17.47
N HIS A 399 -0.96 -7.67 -18.71
CA HIS A 399 -1.51 -6.82 -19.76
C HIS A 399 -0.72 -5.53 -20.07
N TYR A 400 0.49 -5.35 -19.51
CA TYR A 400 1.37 -4.22 -19.82
C TYR A 400 1.71 -4.14 -21.32
N GLY A 401 1.75 -5.28 -22.02
CA GLY A 401 1.96 -5.30 -23.47
C GLY A 401 0.75 -4.85 -24.32
N THR A 402 -0.41 -4.60 -23.72
CA THR A 402 -1.60 -4.07 -24.42
C THR A 402 -1.51 -2.56 -24.61
N ARG A 403 -2.42 -1.94 -25.39
CA ARG A 403 -2.42 -0.47 -25.53
C ARG A 403 -2.99 0.25 -24.32
N SER A 404 -4.01 -0.33 -23.70
CA SER A 404 -4.75 0.27 -22.59
C SER A 404 -4.08 0.06 -21.25
N HIS A 405 -3.24 -0.97 -21.08
CA HIS A 405 -2.62 -1.29 -19.79
C HIS A 405 -3.68 -1.44 -18.68
N ALA A 406 -4.81 -2.09 -19.00
CA ALA A 406 -6.04 -2.06 -18.19
C ALA A 406 -5.85 -2.29 -16.67
N PRO A 407 -5.03 -3.25 -16.20
CA PRO A 407 -4.78 -3.45 -14.78
C PRO A 407 -4.10 -2.26 -14.08
N GLU A 408 -3.18 -1.58 -14.77
CA GLU A 408 -2.54 -0.37 -14.24
C GLU A 408 -3.60 0.74 -14.09
N LEU A 409 -4.47 0.90 -15.10
CA LEU A 409 -5.55 1.88 -15.06
C LEU A 409 -6.52 1.63 -13.91
N THR A 410 -6.99 0.39 -13.71
CA THR A 410 -7.93 0.06 -12.63
C THR A 410 -7.31 0.23 -11.25
N ALA A 411 -6.00 0.01 -11.10
CA ALA A 411 -5.25 0.27 -9.88
C ALA A 411 -4.94 1.74 -9.61
N GLY A 412 -5.22 2.64 -10.57
CA GLY A 412 -5.04 4.09 -10.45
C GLY A 412 -3.75 4.62 -11.08
N TYR A 413 -2.91 3.75 -11.66
CA TYR A 413 -1.76 4.19 -12.45
C TYR A 413 -2.24 4.48 -13.86
N TYR A 414 -2.39 5.75 -14.22
CA TYR A 414 -2.77 6.12 -15.59
C TYR A 414 -1.57 5.99 -16.55
N ASN A 415 -1.02 4.78 -16.63
CA ASN A 415 0.00 4.37 -17.56
C ASN A 415 -0.68 3.80 -18.81
N THR A 416 -0.24 4.22 -19.98
CA THR A 416 -0.69 3.63 -21.26
C THR A 416 0.51 3.58 -22.19
N ARG A 417 0.31 3.03 -23.40
CA ARG A 417 1.35 3.07 -24.43
C ARG A 417 1.85 4.48 -24.77
N PHE A 418 1.05 5.52 -24.51
CA PHE A 418 1.35 6.90 -24.89
C PHE A 418 1.58 7.84 -23.71
N ARG A 419 1.36 7.37 -22.47
CA ARG A 419 1.42 8.18 -21.26
C ARG A 419 2.19 7.45 -20.18
N ASP A 420 3.22 8.10 -19.63
CA ASP A 420 3.95 7.60 -18.47
C ASP A 420 3.14 7.85 -17.18
N GLY A 421 2.55 6.79 -16.63
CA GLY A 421 1.77 6.85 -15.39
C GLY A 421 2.62 6.92 -14.12
N TYR A 422 3.91 6.53 -14.20
CA TYR A 422 4.79 6.44 -13.03
C TYR A 422 5.59 7.73 -12.78
N LEU A 423 5.86 8.52 -13.83
CA LEU A 423 6.56 9.79 -13.69
C LEU A 423 5.84 10.79 -12.75
N PRO A 424 4.51 11.00 -12.81
CA PRO A 424 3.83 11.88 -11.86
C PRO A 424 3.95 11.42 -10.40
N ILE A 425 3.93 10.10 -10.16
CA ILE A 425 4.14 9.52 -8.83
C ILE A 425 5.57 9.82 -8.37
N ALA A 426 6.56 9.56 -9.21
CA ALA A 426 7.96 9.83 -8.90
C ALA A 426 8.22 11.32 -8.61
N GLN A 427 7.59 12.23 -9.37
CA GLN A 427 7.65 13.67 -9.12
C GLN A 427 7.00 14.07 -7.79
N MET A 428 5.87 13.45 -7.44
CA MET A 428 5.22 13.67 -6.15
C MET A 428 6.12 13.22 -5.00
N LEU A 429 6.72 12.03 -5.07
CA LEU A 429 7.68 11.58 -4.06
C LEU A 429 8.93 12.46 -3.97
N ALA A 430 9.44 12.94 -5.10
CA ALA A 430 10.61 13.81 -5.15
C ALA A 430 10.41 15.13 -4.38
N ARG A 431 9.21 15.73 -4.43
CA ARG A 431 8.89 16.94 -3.66
C ARG A 431 9.03 16.75 -2.15
N HIS A 432 8.83 15.52 -1.68
CA HIS A 432 8.88 15.13 -0.28
C HIS A 432 10.22 14.50 0.13
N GLY A 433 11.18 14.39 -0.80
CA GLY A 433 12.43 13.68 -0.56
C GLY A 433 12.24 12.21 -0.19
N ALA A 434 11.09 11.63 -0.57
CA ALA A 434 10.75 10.24 -0.28
C ALA A 434 11.46 9.27 -1.24
N ILE A 435 11.49 8.00 -0.87
CA ILE A 435 12.01 6.90 -1.70
C ILE A 435 10.83 6.25 -2.42
N PHE A 436 11.01 6.02 -3.73
CA PHE A 436 10.13 5.20 -4.53
C PHE A 436 10.50 3.73 -4.28
N ASN A 437 9.65 2.96 -3.60
CA ASN A 437 9.89 1.54 -3.38
C ASN A 437 8.98 0.69 -4.29
N PHE A 438 9.57 -0.17 -5.11
CA PHE A 438 8.86 -0.87 -6.19
C PHE A 438 8.99 -2.39 -6.09
N THR A 439 7.91 -3.11 -6.39
CA THR A 439 7.87 -4.59 -6.38
C THR A 439 8.19 -5.21 -7.76
N CYS A 440 8.15 -6.54 -7.86
CA CYS A 440 8.39 -7.32 -9.09
C CYS A 440 9.84 -7.30 -9.62
N ILE A 441 10.81 -6.91 -8.79
CA ILE A 441 12.21 -6.77 -9.19
C ILE A 441 12.84 -8.10 -9.61
N GLU A 442 12.33 -9.23 -9.12
CA GLU A 442 12.82 -10.58 -9.38
C GLU A 442 12.26 -11.23 -10.64
N MET A 443 11.18 -10.69 -11.19
CA MET A 443 10.42 -11.32 -12.27
C MET A 443 11.09 -11.18 -13.63
N ARG A 444 10.98 -12.22 -14.47
CA ARG A 444 11.41 -12.21 -15.88
C ARG A 444 10.22 -12.40 -16.82
N ASP A 445 10.27 -11.80 -18.00
CA ASP A 445 9.15 -11.81 -18.96
C ASP A 445 8.78 -13.25 -19.40
N HIS A 446 9.77 -14.13 -19.56
CA HIS A 446 9.56 -15.52 -20.00
C HIS A 446 9.03 -16.46 -18.91
N GLU A 447 9.02 -16.04 -17.65
CA GLU A 447 8.42 -16.79 -16.54
C GLU A 447 6.90 -16.55 -16.47
N GLN A 448 6.36 -15.63 -17.27
CA GLN A 448 4.97 -15.21 -17.23
C GLN A 448 4.13 -15.84 -18.35
N PRO A 449 2.80 -15.97 -18.17
CA PRO A 449 1.91 -16.37 -19.25
C PRO A 449 1.99 -15.41 -20.44
N GLN A 450 2.27 -15.95 -21.62
CA GLN A 450 2.56 -15.16 -22.82
C GLN A 450 1.31 -14.52 -23.43
N ASP A 451 0.17 -15.20 -23.30
CA ASP A 451 -1.15 -14.71 -23.69
C ASP A 451 -1.52 -13.45 -22.88
N ALA A 452 -1.21 -13.41 -21.58
CA ALA A 452 -1.46 -12.25 -20.73
C ALA A 452 -0.63 -11.00 -21.08
N LEU A 453 0.33 -11.10 -22.02
CA LEU A 453 1.24 -10.02 -22.42
C LEU A 453 1.93 -9.34 -21.23
N CYS A 454 2.31 -10.15 -20.25
CA CYS A 454 3.06 -9.70 -19.09
C CYS A 454 4.43 -9.15 -19.50
N ALA A 455 4.86 -8.04 -18.90
CA ALA A 455 6.18 -7.47 -19.17
C ALA A 455 6.85 -6.84 -17.93
N PRO A 456 7.09 -7.61 -16.86
CA PRO A 456 7.73 -7.10 -15.64
C PRO A 456 9.09 -6.44 -15.90
N GLU A 457 9.91 -6.95 -16.82
CA GLU A 457 11.23 -6.36 -17.09
C GLU A 457 11.11 -4.97 -17.74
N LYS A 458 10.14 -4.79 -18.64
CA LYS A 458 9.86 -3.49 -19.27
C LYS A 458 9.27 -2.51 -18.27
N LEU A 459 8.39 -2.98 -17.40
CA LEU A 459 7.79 -2.18 -16.33
C LEU A 459 8.88 -1.67 -15.36
N VAL A 460 9.77 -2.54 -14.87
CA VAL A 460 10.89 -2.14 -14.01
C VAL A 460 11.79 -1.12 -14.72
N LYS A 461 12.07 -1.31 -16.02
CA LYS A 461 12.82 -0.33 -16.82
C LYS A 461 12.10 1.03 -16.90
N GLN A 462 10.78 1.06 -17.12
CA GLN A 462 10.01 2.30 -17.14
C GLN A 462 10.10 3.04 -15.80
N VAL A 463 9.89 2.33 -14.69
CA VAL A 463 9.97 2.91 -13.34
C VAL A 463 11.38 3.43 -13.05
N ALA A 464 12.43 2.71 -13.43
CA ALA A 464 13.81 3.19 -13.32
C ALA A 464 14.03 4.51 -14.08
N LEU A 465 13.51 4.62 -15.30
CA LEU A 465 13.59 5.86 -16.09
C LEU A 465 12.79 7.01 -15.46
N ALA A 466 11.57 6.75 -15.01
CA ALA A 466 10.71 7.73 -14.36
C ALA A 466 11.36 8.28 -13.08
N THR A 467 11.94 7.40 -12.26
CA THR A 467 12.62 7.77 -11.01
C THR A 467 13.90 8.54 -11.25
N GLN A 468 14.72 8.14 -12.25
CA GLN A 468 15.90 8.90 -12.67
C GLN A 468 15.53 10.30 -13.18
N LYS A 469 14.49 10.41 -14.01
CA LYS A 469 14.00 11.69 -14.55
C LYS A 469 13.47 12.61 -13.45
N ALA A 470 12.80 12.07 -12.44
CA ALA A 470 12.31 12.82 -11.29
C ALA A 470 13.37 13.03 -10.19
N GLN A 471 14.56 12.43 -10.33
CA GLN A 471 15.64 12.44 -9.33
C GLN A 471 15.22 11.89 -7.95
N VAL A 472 14.31 10.91 -7.94
CA VAL A 472 13.88 10.23 -6.72
C VAL A 472 14.66 8.91 -6.54
N PRO A 473 15.13 8.56 -5.32
CA PRO A 473 15.77 7.27 -5.08
C PRO A 473 14.78 6.12 -5.32
N LEU A 474 15.28 5.03 -5.92
CA LEU A 474 14.53 3.80 -6.15
C LEU A 474 15.03 2.70 -5.21
N ALA A 475 14.12 2.09 -4.45
CA ALA A 475 14.32 0.85 -3.72
C ALA A 475 13.47 -0.27 -4.35
N GLY A 476 13.84 -1.52 -4.08
CA GLY A 476 13.21 -2.68 -4.69
C GLY A 476 12.76 -3.75 -3.70
N GLU A 477 11.71 -4.50 -4.06
CA GLU A 477 11.23 -5.70 -3.38
C GLU A 477 10.94 -6.80 -4.40
N ASN A 478 11.17 -8.07 -4.03
CA ASN A 478 10.59 -9.17 -4.80
C ASN A 478 9.09 -9.30 -4.47
N ALA A 479 8.27 -9.54 -5.49
CA ALA A 479 6.81 -9.69 -5.31
C ALA A 479 6.44 -11.08 -4.78
N LEU A 480 7.12 -12.13 -5.25
CA LEU A 480 6.85 -13.52 -4.86
C LEU A 480 8.05 -14.13 -4.12
N PRO A 481 7.83 -15.09 -3.20
CA PRO A 481 8.91 -15.78 -2.52
C PRO A 481 9.69 -16.66 -3.51
N ARG A 482 10.98 -16.34 -3.71
CA ARG A 482 11.88 -16.99 -4.67
C ARG A 482 13.23 -17.27 -4.02
N TYR A 483 13.71 -18.51 -4.11
CA TYR A 483 14.97 -18.96 -3.48
C TYR A 483 16.01 -19.47 -4.50
N ASP A 484 15.67 -19.39 -5.78
CA ASP A 484 16.49 -19.83 -6.91
C ASP A 484 17.46 -18.73 -7.40
N GLU A 485 18.53 -19.17 -8.04
CA GLU A 485 19.58 -18.29 -8.55
C GLU A 485 19.08 -17.36 -9.67
N THR A 486 18.10 -17.80 -10.48
CA THR A 486 17.60 -16.97 -11.59
C THR A 486 16.90 -15.72 -11.08
N ALA A 487 16.11 -15.83 -10.00
CA ALA A 487 15.54 -14.67 -9.31
C ALA A 487 16.62 -13.75 -8.73
N HIS A 488 17.61 -14.31 -8.01
CA HIS A 488 18.71 -13.53 -7.43
C HIS A 488 19.53 -12.77 -8.47
N GLU A 489 19.86 -13.41 -9.59
CA GLU A 489 20.54 -12.78 -10.72
C GLU A 489 19.71 -11.63 -11.32
N GLN A 490 18.40 -11.83 -11.46
CA GLN A 490 17.52 -10.79 -11.98
C GLN A 490 17.49 -9.58 -11.05
N ILE A 491 17.38 -9.80 -9.74
CA ILE A 491 17.43 -8.73 -8.73
C ILE A 491 18.75 -7.97 -8.83
N ILE A 492 19.89 -8.67 -8.92
CA ILE A 492 21.21 -8.04 -9.05
C ILE A 492 21.26 -7.18 -10.32
N LYS A 493 20.84 -7.72 -11.47
CA LYS A 493 20.78 -6.99 -12.73
C LYS A 493 19.89 -5.74 -12.65
N ALA A 494 18.67 -5.89 -12.13
CA ALA A 494 17.72 -4.79 -11.99
C ALA A 494 18.21 -3.71 -11.01
N SER A 495 18.86 -4.11 -9.92
CA SER A 495 19.36 -3.18 -8.88
C SER A 495 20.48 -2.26 -9.36
N GLN A 496 21.15 -2.59 -10.46
CA GLN A 496 22.18 -1.75 -11.06
C GLN A 496 21.61 -0.55 -11.84
N LEU A 497 20.30 -0.49 -12.10
CA LEU A 497 19.65 0.61 -12.83
C LEU A 497 20.41 1.04 -14.10
N ASP A 498 21.03 0.08 -14.79
CA ASP A 498 21.73 0.34 -16.05
C ASP A 498 20.71 0.40 -17.18
N VAL A 499 20.19 1.60 -17.40
CA VAL A 499 19.27 1.88 -18.48
C VAL A 499 20.03 2.60 -19.59
N ASP A 500 20.10 1.96 -20.76
CA ASP A 500 20.66 2.49 -22.00
C ASP A 500 22.16 2.85 -21.96
N GLY A 501 22.94 2.20 -21.07
CA GLY A 501 24.40 2.30 -21.04
C GLY A 501 24.97 3.64 -20.56
N ASN A 502 24.12 4.49 -19.96
CA ASN A 502 24.45 5.87 -19.61
C ASN A 502 24.41 6.15 -18.09
N SER A 503 24.58 5.11 -17.25
CA SER A 503 24.32 5.21 -15.81
C SER A 503 25.58 5.02 -14.96
N GLU A 504 26.55 5.93 -15.16
CA GLU A 504 27.63 6.12 -14.19
C GLU A 504 27.01 6.66 -12.88
N ASN A 505 26.93 5.79 -11.86
CA ASN A 505 26.56 6.07 -10.46
C ASN A 505 25.08 5.99 -10.02
N THR A 506 24.18 5.38 -10.79
CA THR A 506 22.82 5.04 -10.28
C THR A 506 22.70 3.55 -10.03
N GLU A 507 22.41 3.19 -8.78
CA GLU A 507 22.01 1.85 -8.31
C GLU A 507 20.78 2.06 -7.40
N MET A 508 20.01 1.01 -7.14
CA MET A 508 18.95 1.07 -6.13
C MET A 508 19.53 1.45 -4.77
N CYS A 509 18.80 2.23 -3.97
CA CYS A 509 19.28 2.63 -2.65
C CYS A 509 19.14 1.55 -1.58
N ALA A 510 18.26 0.57 -1.80
CA ALA A 510 18.07 -0.62 -0.98
C ALA A 510 17.29 -1.69 -1.74
N PHE A 511 17.43 -2.94 -1.32
CA PHE A 511 16.56 -4.04 -1.72
C PHE A 511 16.02 -4.76 -0.49
N THR A 512 14.72 -5.02 -0.43
CA THR A 512 14.09 -5.76 0.67
C THR A 512 13.55 -7.10 0.19
N TYR A 513 14.07 -8.18 0.78
CA TYR A 513 13.75 -9.55 0.42
C TYR A 513 12.49 -10.04 1.15
N LEU A 514 11.51 -10.51 0.38
CA LEU A 514 10.23 -11.07 0.83
C LEU A 514 10.31 -12.60 0.83
N ARG A 515 10.23 -13.30 1.96
CA ARG A 515 10.13 -12.86 3.37
C ARG A 515 10.93 -13.83 4.24
N MET A 516 11.28 -13.40 5.46
CA MET A 516 11.77 -14.30 6.50
C MET A 516 10.71 -15.35 6.87
N ASN A 517 11.00 -16.61 6.59
CA ASN A 517 10.14 -17.77 6.88
C ASN A 517 11.00 -19.04 7.01
N PRO A 518 10.44 -20.20 7.42
CA PRO A 518 11.23 -21.43 7.56
C PRO A 518 11.95 -21.88 6.27
N HIS A 519 11.37 -21.65 5.09
CA HIS A 519 11.97 -22.04 3.82
C HIS A 519 13.26 -21.29 3.52
N LEU A 520 13.36 -20.01 3.91
CA LEU A 520 14.59 -19.23 3.77
C LEU A 520 15.78 -19.87 4.51
N PHE A 521 15.54 -20.48 5.67
CA PHE A 521 16.57 -21.10 6.51
C PHE A 521 16.82 -22.57 6.19
N GLN A 522 16.19 -23.14 5.15
CA GLN A 522 16.60 -24.44 4.64
C GLN A 522 18.05 -24.38 4.12
N PRO A 523 18.89 -25.41 4.33
CA PRO A 523 20.34 -25.32 4.07
C PRO A 523 20.70 -24.79 2.67
N ASP A 524 20.05 -25.32 1.62
CA ASP A 524 20.33 -24.93 0.24
C ASP A 524 19.87 -23.50 -0.08
N ASN A 525 18.67 -23.12 0.40
CA ASN A 525 18.13 -21.78 0.21
C ASN A 525 18.97 -20.74 0.95
N TRP A 526 19.38 -21.05 2.19
CA TRP A 526 20.23 -20.19 2.99
C TRP A 526 21.60 -19.98 2.34
N ARG A 527 22.22 -21.04 1.80
CA ARG A 527 23.48 -20.95 1.04
C ARG A 527 23.36 -19.98 -0.13
N LYS A 528 22.31 -20.12 -0.94
CA LYS A 528 22.03 -19.25 -2.09
C LYS A 528 21.73 -17.81 -1.66
N PHE A 529 20.97 -17.64 -0.58
CA PHE A 529 20.65 -16.32 -0.03
C PHE A 529 21.90 -15.59 0.48
N VAL A 530 22.79 -16.27 1.22
CA VAL A 530 24.07 -15.69 1.67
C VAL A 530 24.94 -15.29 0.48
N ALA A 531 25.00 -16.12 -0.57
CA ALA A 531 25.73 -15.78 -1.78
C ALA A 531 25.14 -14.54 -2.48
N PHE A 532 23.81 -14.47 -2.58
CA PHE A 532 23.09 -13.31 -3.09
C PHE A 532 23.39 -12.02 -2.31
N VAL A 533 23.29 -12.05 -0.97
CA VAL A 533 23.55 -10.89 -0.10
C VAL A 533 24.98 -10.38 -0.27
N LYS A 534 25.96 -11.29 -0.36
CA LYS A 534 27.35 -10.92 -0.63
C LYS A 534 27.48 -10.27 -2.00
N LYS A 535 26.88 -10.86 -3.05
CA LYS A 535 27.03 -10.41 -4.43
C LYS A 535 26.42 -9.04 -4.69
N ILE A 536 25.21 -8.78 -4.20
CA ILE A 536 24.52 -7.50 -4.41
C ILE A 536 25.20 -6.33 -3.66
N LYS A 537 25.89 -6.64 -2.55
CA LYS A 537 26.71 -5.68 -1.79
C LYS A 537 28.09 -5.40 -2.42
N GLU A 538 28.50 -6.08 -3.48
CA GLU A 538 29.78 -5.74 -4.12
C GLU A 538 29.67 -4.49 -5.04
N GLY A 539 28.47 -4.23 -5.57
CA GLY A 539 28.18 -3.10 -6.48
C GLY A 539 28.78 -3.22 -7.88
N LYS A 540 28.60 -2.18 -8.69
CA LYS A 540 29.17 -2.06 -10.05
C LYS A 540 30.71 -2.16 -10.02
N GLY A 541 31.26 -3.19 -10.67
CA GLY A 541 32.70 -3.37 -10.90
C GLY A 541 33.36 -4.58 -10.22
N ALA A 542 32.61 -5.37 -9.45
CA ALA A 542 33.14 -6.56 -8.78
C ALA A 542 33.25 -7.79 -9.70
N GLN A 543 34.47 -8.33 -9.83
CA GLN A 543 34.82 -9.42 -10.76
C GLN A 543 34.58 -10.84 -10.23
N LYS A 544 34.15 -11.03 -8.98
CA LYS A 544 33.97 -12.38 -8.42
C LYS A 544 32.86 -13.12 -9.18
N CYS A 545 33.18 -14.27 -9.76
CA CYS A 545 32.16 -15.12 -10.37
C CYS A 545 31.27 -15.76 -9.30
N TRP A 546 30.08 -16.21 -9.69
CA TRP A 546 29.12 -16.88 -8.79
C TRP A 546 29.74 -18.03 -8.01
N GLU A 547 30.53 -18.89 -8.66
CA GLU A 547 31.20 -20.01 -8.00
C GLU A 547 32.11 -19.59 -6.84
N GLN A 548 32.77 -18.44 -6.96
CA GLN A 548 33.65 -17.94 -5.90
C GLN A 548 32.84 -17.47 -4.69
N VAL A 549 31.76 -16.74 -4.94
CA VAL A 549 30.87 -16.23 -3.88
C VAL A 549 30.14 -17.39 -3.19
N GLU A 550 29.73 -18.42 -3.94
CA GLU A 550 29.12 -19.63 -3.40
C GLU A 550 30.07 -20.42 -2.51
N ARG A 551 31.34 -20.63 -2.92
CA ARG A 551 32.34 -21.30 -2.07
C ARG A 551 32.60 -20.53 -0.77
N GLU A 552 32.66 -19.20 -0.86
CA GLU A 552 32.77 -18.34 0.33
C GLU A 552 31.51 -18.41 1.20
N ALA A 553 30.33 -18.60 0.61
CA ALA A 553 29.09 -18.82 1.33
C ALA A 553 29.07 -20.20 2.00
N GLU A 554 29.53 -21.27 1.35
CA GLU A 554 29.61 -22.63 1.91
C GLU A 554 30.45 -22.69 3.18
N HIS A 555 31.64 -22.06 3.15
CA HIS A 555 32.49 -21.97 4.34
C HIS A 555 31.78 -21.23 5.49
N PHE A 556 31.00 -20.21 5.16
CA PHE A 556 30.24 -19.42 6.13
C PHE A 556 29.01 -20.15 6.68
N VAL A 557 28.31 -20.90 5.83
CA VAL A 557 27.14 -21.70 6.21
C VAL A 557 27.54 -22.78 7.22
N HIS A 558 28.72 -23.40 7.07
CA HIS A 558 29.22 -24.34 8.07
C HIS A 558 29.42 -23.72 9.46
N VAL A 559 29.89 -22.46 9.52
CA VAL A 559 30.11 -21.75 10.80
C VAL A 559 28.79 -21.32 11.45
N THR A 560 27.78 -21.00 10.64
CA THR A 560 26.47 -20.52 11.11
C THR A 560 25.40 -21.62 11.23
N GLN A 561 25.74 -22.86 10.88
CA GLN A 561 24.84 -24.00 10.82
C GLN A 561 24.00 -24.22 12.08
N PRO A 562 24.55 -24.13 13.32
CA PRO A 562 23.74 -24.32 14.53
C PRO A 562 22.64 -23.27 14.69
N LEU A 563 22.93 -22.00 14.36
CA LEU A 563 21.97 -20.89 14.45
C LEU A 563 20.86 -21.03 13.40
N VAL A 564 21.23 -21.43 12.17
CA VAL A 564 20.29 -21.59 11.06
C VAL A 564 19.36 -22.78 11.30
N GLN A 565 19.87 -23.91 11.78
CA GLN A 565 19.06 -25.07 12.15
C GLN A 565 18.11 -24.74 13.31
N GLU A 566 18.58 -24.02 14.32
CA GLU A 566 17.73 -23.57 15.43
C GLU A 566 16.64 -22.59 14.94
N ALA A 567 16.97 -21.64 14.06
CA ALA A 567 15.97 -20.74 13.46
C ALA A 567 14.92 -21.51 12.65
N ALA A 568 15.33 -22.44 11.80
CA ALA A 568 14.42 -23.25 10.98
C ALA A 568 13.46 -24.07 11.86
N VAL A 569 13.97 -24.73 12.91
CA VAL A 569 13.16 -25.55 13.83
C VAL A 569 12.19 -24.69 14.65
N LEU A 570 12.64 -23.56 15.19
CA LEU A 570 11.82 -22.72 16.07
C LEU A 570 10.80 -21.86 15.30
N MET A 571 10.95 -21.71 13.99
CA MET A 571 10.00 -21.00 13.14
C MET A 571 8.93 -21.89 12.51
N HIS A 572 8.98 -23.21 12.67
CA HIS A 572 7.80 -24.06 12.46
C HIS A 572 6.84 -23.88 13.63
#